data_AF-A0A8B3DKW0-F1
#
_entry.id   AF-A0A8B3DKW0-F1
#
_cell.length_a   1.000
_cell.length_b   1.000
_cell.length_c   1.000
_cell.angle_alpha   90.00
_cell.angle_beta   90.00
_cell.angle_gamma   90.00
#
_symmetry.space_group_name_H-M   'P 1'
#
loop_
_entity.id
_entity.type
_entity.pdbx_description
1 polymer ?
#
loop_
_entity_poly.entity_id
_entity_poly.type
_entity_poly.pdbx_seq_one_letter_code
_entity_poly.pdbx_strand_id
1 'polypeptide(L)'
;MNQPSEKRHYHEVSGIERVEYACKCGQGFYRYEPDGERSAHNQLPHRCTKCNEQVFFSIPYPALRYKGRIFVDWETVNSLN
;
A
#
# COMPACT_ATOMS: atom_id res chain seq x y z
N MET A 1 17.43 -18.29 23.91
CA MET A 1 17.48 -18.47 22.44
C MET A 1 17.87 -17.13 21.83
N ASN A 2 19.08 -17.01 21.29
CA ASN A 2 19.53 -15.79 20.60
C ASN A 2 18.85 -15.72 19.24
N GLN A 3 17.94 -14.77 19.04
CA GLN A 3 17.50 -14.42 17.69
C GLN A 3 18.68 -13.78 16.95
N PRO A 4 19.03 -14.25 15.74
CA PRO A 4 20.07 -13.60 14.95
C PRO A 4 19.63 -12.17 14.65
N SER A 5 20.45 -11.18 15.03
CA SER A 5 20.21 -9.80 14.64
C SER A 5 20.15 -9.75 13.10
N GLU A 6 19.01 -9.44 12.54
CA GLU A 6 18.91 -9.10 11.12
C GLU A 6 19.91 -7.96 10.86
N LYS A 7 20.98 -8.24 10.12
CA LYS A 7 21.94 -7.23 9.65
C LYS A 7 21.30 -6.37 8.55
N ARG A 8 20.12 -5.82 8.81
CA ARG A 8 19.49 -4.84 7.93
C ARG A 8 20.21 -3.52 8.15
N HIS A 9 20.85 -3.03 7.10
CA HIS A 9 21.46 -1.72 7.10
C HIS A 9 20.40 -0.71 6.69
N TYR A 10 19.99 0.13 7.64
CA TYR A 10 19.05 1.20 7.40
C TYR A 10 19.83 2.47 7.08
N HIS A 11 19.52 3.08 5.95
CA HIS A 11 20.03 4.38 5.56
C HIS A 11 18.85 5.32 5.42
N GLU A 12 18.95 6.51 6.00
CA GLU A 12 18.00 7.57 5.70
C GLU A 12 18.10 7.92 4.21
N VAL A 13 16.95 7.94 3.56
CA VAL A 13 16.82 8.36 2.17
C VAL A 13 15.79 9.48 2.11
N SER A 14 16.17 10.58 1.46
CA SER A 14 15.28 11.71 1.22
C SER A 14 14.51 11.57 -0.09
N GLY A 15 13.43 12.33 -0.24
CA GLY A 15 12.62 12.34 -1.47
C GLY A 15 11.78 11.07 -1.68
N ILE A 16 11.39 10.39 -0.59
CA ILE A 16 10.30 9.42 -0.63
C ILE A 16 8.98 10.17 -0.55
N GLU A 17 8.03 9.80 -1.42
CA GLU A 17 6.67 10.32 -1.38
C GLU A 17 5.67 9.19 -1.19
N ARG A 18 4.68 9.40 -0.31
CA ARG A 18 3.53 8.49 -0.19
C ARG A 18 2.55 8.80 -1.32
N VAL A 19 2.24 7.79 -2.12
CA VAL A 19 1.36 7.91 -3.29
C VAL A 19 0.04 7.23 -2.98
N GLU A 20 -1.04 7.98 -3.15
CA GLU A 20 -2.42 7.53 -3.01
C GLU A 20 -3.08 7.45 -4.40
N TYR A 21 -4.02 6.51 -4.58
CA TYR A 21 -4.79 6.43 -5.81
C TYR A 21 -6.17 7.08 -5.62
N ALA A 22 -6.40 8.20 -6.29
CA ALA A 22 -7.64 8.96 -6.17
C ALA A 22 -8.86 8.14 -6.64
N CYS A 23 -9.93 8.19 -5.86
CA CYS A 23 -11.20 7.56 -6.23
C CYS A 23 -11.91 8.36 -7.32
N LYS A 24 -12.65 7.66 -8.18
CA LYS A 24 -13.49 8.29 -9.22
C LYS A 24 -14.58 9.20 -8.64
N CYS A 25 -14.96 9.02 -7.37
CA CYS A 25 -15.90 9.92 -6.70
C CYS A 25 -15.33 11.32 -6.43
N GLY A 26 -14.01 11.51 -6.57
CA GLY A 26 -13.34 12.80 -6.36
C GLY A 26 -13.18 13.23 -4.89
N GLN A 27 -13.67 12.44 -3.94
CA GLN A 27 -13.70 12.81 -2.51
C GLN A 27 -12.76 11.98 -1.63
N GLY A 28 -12.27 10.85 -2.14
CA GLY A 28 -11.47 9.89 -1.36
C GLY A 28 -10.40 9.19 -2.18
N PHE A 29 -9.78 8.18 -1.56
CA PHE A 29 -8.71 7.38 -2.13
C PHE A 29 -9.02 5.90 -1.96
N TYR A 30 -8.60 5.07 -2.91
CA TYR A 30 -8.73 3.63 -2.79
C TYR A 30 -7.58 3.08 -1.92
N ARG A 31 -7.92 2.53 -0.76
CA ARG A 31 -6.96 1.93 0.18
C ARG A 31 -7.06 0.43 0.18
N TYR A 32 -5.91 -0.24 0.28
CA TYR A 32 -5.80 -1.69 0.31
C TYR A 32 -6.61 -2.27 1.48
N GLU A 33 -7.40 -3.31 1.20
CA GLU A 33 -8.14 -4.07 2.21
C GLU A 33 -7.45 -5.42 2.45
N PRO A 34 -6.67 -5.58 3.53
CA PRO A 34 -5.85 -6.78 3.75
C PRO A 34 -6.68 -8.05 3.93
N ASP A 35 -7.85 -7.93 4.54
CA ASP A 35 -8.78 -9.04 4.81
C ASP A 35 -9.82 -9.23 3.68
N GLY A 36 -9.74 -8.43 2.61
CA GLY A 36 -10.69 -8.51 1.51
C GLY A 36 -10.44 -9.71 0.59
N GLU A 37 -11.49 -10.23 -0.03
CA GLU A 37 -11.36 -11.25 -1.07
C GLU A 37 -10.64 -10.68 -2.30
N ARG A 38 -9.70 -11.46 -2.84
CA ARG A 38 -8.97 -11.12 -4.05
C ARG A 38 -9.80 -11.39 -5.30
N SER A 39 -9.50 -10.68 -6.39
CA SER A 39 -10.16 -10.96 -7.67
C SER A 39 -9.74 -12.32 -8.24
N ALA A 40 -10.45 -12.80 -9.28
CA ALA A 40 -10.11 -14.02 -10.01
C ALA A 40 -8.68 -14.05 -10.59
N HIS A 41 -8.06 -12.88 -10.77
CA HIS A 41 -6.67 -12.72 -11.22
C HIS A 41 -5.71 -12.35 -10.09
N ASN A 42 -6.07 -12.70 -8.84
CA ASN A 42 -5.28 -12.47 -7.64
C ASN A 42 -4.98 -10.98 -7.36
N GLN A 43 -5.80 -10.06 -7.90
CA GLN A 43 -5.65 -8.64 -7.64
C GLN A 43 -6.17 -8.29 -6.25
N LEU A 44 -5.55 -7.29 -5.65
CA LEU A 44 -5.76 -6.83 -4.29
C LEU A 44 -7.01 -5.94 -4.22
N PRO A 45 -7.95 -6.24 -3.33
CA PRO A 45 -9.12 -5.39 -3.12
C PRO A 45 -8.70 -4.07 -2.49
N HIS A 46 -9.31 -2.99 -2.97
CA HIS A 46 -9.17 -1.67 -2.41
C HIS A 46 -10.54 -1.03 -2.28
N ARG A 47 -10.77 -0.33 -1.18
CA ARG A 47 -12.02 0.39 -0.94
C ARG A 47 -11.77 1.88 -0.82
N CYS A 48 -12.68 2.65 -1.43
CA CYS A 48 -12.65 4.10 -1.29
C CYS A 48 -12.96 4.51 0.16
N THR A 49 -12.14 5.39 0.72
CA THR A 49 -12.32 5.95 2.06
C THR A 49 -13.54 6.86 2.25
N LYS A 50 -14.29 7.17 1.18
CA LYS A 50 -15.48 8.04 1.22
C LYS A 50 -16.75 7.38 0.69
N CYS A 51 -16.74 6.87 -0.54
CA CYS A 51 -17.93 6.32 -1.17
C CYS A 51 -18.05 4.79 -1.03
N ASN A 52 -17.07 4.13 -0.40
CA ASN A 52 -17.03 2.68 -0.21
C ASN A 52 -17.03 1.82 -1.48
N GLU A 53 -16.86 2.43 -2.67
CA GLU A 53 -16.65 1.72 -3.92
C GLU A 53 -15.40 0.83 -3.78
N GLN A 54 -15.54 -0.44 -4.18
CA GLN A 54 -14.46 -1.41 -4.19
C GLN A 54 -13.91 -1.58 -5.61
N VAL A 55 -12.59 -1.55 -5.72
CA VAL A 55 -11.84 -1.78 -6.96
C VAL A 55 -10.70 -2.76 -6.69
N PHE A 56 -10.04 -3.23 -7.75
CA PHE A 56 -8.96 -4.21 -7.64
C PHE A 56 -7.72 -3.71 -8.37
N PHE A 57 -6.57 -3.72 -7.67
CA PHE A 57 -5.27 -3.31 -8.22
C PHE A 57 -4.22 -4.41 -8.02
N SER A 58 -3.13 -4.36 -8.79
CA SER A 58 -2.01 -5.29 -8.64
C SER A 58 -1.02 -4.89 -7.55
N ILE A 59 -1.09 -3.65 -7.06
CA ILE A 59 -0.20 -3.07 -6.04
C ILE A 59 -1.08 -2.53 -4.92
N PRO A 60 -0.72 -2.74 -3.64
CA PRO A 60 -1.42 -2.14 -2.52
C PRO A 60 -1.16 -0.63 -2.49
N TYR A 61 -2.23 0.16 -2.34
CA TYR A 61 -2.15 1.59 -2.08
C TYR A 61 -2.57 1.92 -0.64
N PRO A 62 -1.94 2.92 0.01
CA PRO A 62 -0.87 3.76 -0.54
C PRO A 62 0.47 3.04 -0.76
N ALA A 63 1.28 3.59 -1.65
CA ALA A 63 2.60 3.06 -2.01
C ALA A 63 3.68 4.14 -1.82
N LEU A 64 4.96 3.77 -1.92
CA LEU A 64 6.07 4.72 -1.86
C LEU A 64 6.61 4.99 -3.26
N ARG A 65 6.81 6.26 -3.60
CA ARG A 65 7.57 6.67 -4.79
C ARG A 65 8.95 7.15 -4.39
N TYR A 66 9.98 6.56 -5.00
CA TYR A 66 11.37 6.98 -4.83
C TYR A 66 12.09 6.92 -6.17
N LYS A 67 12.72 8.04 -6.57
CA LYS A 67 13.44 8.16 -7.86
C LYS A 67 12.62 7.67 -9.07
N GLY A 68 11.34 8.03 -9.12
CA GLY A 68 10.43 7.67 -10.21
C GLY A 68 9.94 6.22 -10.21
N ARG A 69 10.27 5.41 -9.19
CA ARG A 69 9.83 4.01 -9.06
C ARG A 69 8.85 3.87 -7.90
N ILE A 70 7.89 2.95 -8.03
CA ILE A 70 6.91 2.63 -7.00
C ILE A 70 7.36 1.38 -6.22
N PHE A 71 7.24 1.46 -4.91
CA PHE A 71 7.56 0.39 -3.96
C PHE A 71 6.35 0.15 -3.06
N VAL A 72 6.15 -1.11 -2.65
CA VAL A 72 5.16 -1.45 -1.62
C VAL A 72 5.61 -0.85 -0.29
N ASP A 73 4.71 -0.09 0.33
CA ASP A 73 4.91 0.42 1.68
C ASP A 73 4.63 -0.69 2.70
N TRP A 74 5.57 -0.92 3.62
CA TRP A 74 5.43 -1.95 4.65
C TRP A 74 4.24 -1.65 5.57
N GLU A 75 4.01 -0.39 5.93
CA GLU A 75 2.87 -0.01 6.77
C GLU A 75 1.54 -0.35 6.10
N THR A 76 1.47 -0.22 4.78
CA THR A 76 0.25 -0.51 4.01
C THR A 76 -0.09 -2.00 4.00
N VAL A 77 0.91 -2.89 4.01
CA VAL A 77 0.67 -4.34 3.98
C VAL A 77 0.63 -4.98 5.36
N ASN A 78 1.21 -4.34 6.38
CA ASN A 78 1.30 -4.90 7.72
C ASN A 78 0.13 -4.52 8.65
N SER A 79 -0.86 -3.76 8.15
CA SER A 79 -2.08 -3.39 8.87
C SER A 79 -1.85 -2.76 10.25
N LEU A 80 -0.67 -2.16 10.48
CA LEU A 80 -0.36 -1.42 11.70
C LEU A 80 -1.05 -0.05 11.59
N ASN A 81 -2.33 -0.02 11.93
CA ASN A 81 -3.04 1.20 12.33
C ASN A 81 -2.97 1.34 13.85
#